data_AF-A0A072ND30-F1
#
_entry.id   AF-A0A072ND30-F1
#
_cell.length_a   1.000
_cell.length_b   1.000
_cell.length_c   1.000
_cell.angle_alpha   90.00
_cell.angle_beta   90.00
_cell.angle_gamma   90.00
#
_symmetry.space_group_name_H-M   'P 1'
#
loop_
_entity.id
_entity.type
_entity.pdbx_description
1 polymer ?
#
loop_
_entity_poly.entity_id
_entity_poly.type
_entity_poly.pdbx_seq_one_letter_code
_entity_poly.pdbx_strand_id
1 'polypeptide(L)'
;MTPRPRDPQGPAPAPLTGDPILRSTSRAVFALVLLFAFLLLWRGHNAPGGGFIAGLMTASALLLHRIAYGSSALRTDPVRLIPWGLALSFTTGLVPYLLGKPFLKSDYGYITTAITGEFEWATALIFDLGVFLIVVGGSLTIAYALTDVEPQETVEGDE
;
A
#
# COMPACT_ATOMS: atom_id res chain seq x y z
N MET A 1 25.88 -20.79 42.78
CA MET A 1 25.05 -19.62 42.40
C MET A 1 24.23 -20.06 41.19
N THR A 2 23.05 -20.63 41.41
CA THR A 2 22.18 -21.08 40.32
C THR A 2 21.43 -19.89 39.73
N PRO A 3 21.32 -19.77 38.40
CA PRO A 3 20.55 -18.70 37.77
C PRO A 3 19.09 -18.79 38.22
N ARG A 4 18.48 -17.66 38.61
CA ARG A 4 17.04 -17.57 38.88
C ARG A 4 16.26 -18.05 37.64
N PRO A 5 15.22 -18.89 37.80
CA PRO A 5 14.26 -19.16 36.73
C PRO A 5 13.71 -17.84 36.19
N ARG A 6 13.71 -17.64 34.87
CA ARG A 6 12.97 -16.52 34.26
C ARG A 6 11.49 -16.76 34.53
N ASP A 7 10.82 -15.81 35.16
CA ASP A 7 9.37 -15.80 35.22
C ASP A 7 8.82 -15.84 33.77
N PRO A 8 8.02 -16.85 33.40
CA PRO A 8 7.39 -16.92 32.08
C PRO A 8 6.36 -15.79 31.86
N GLN A 9 5.93 -15.14 32.94
CA GLN A 9 4.80 -14.20 33.00
C GLN A 9 5.25 -12.79 33.43
N GLY A 10 6.35 -12.30 32.87
CA GLY A 10 6.64 -10.86 32.93
C GLY A 10 5.43 -10.07 32.39
N PRO A 11 5.15 -8.85 32.90
CA PRO A 11 4.03 -8.06 32.41
C PRO A 11 4.13 -7.93 30.90
N ALA A 12 3.02 -8.23 30.21
CA ALA A 12 2.93 -8.11 28.76
C ALA A 12 3.41 -6.69 28.36
N PRO A 13 4.21 -6.56 27.28
CA PRO A 13 4.65 -5.25 26.82
C PRO A 13 3.45 -4.32 26.68
N ALA A 14 3.58 -3.08 27.19
CA ALA A 14 2.51 -2.10 27.09
C ALA A 14 2.11 -1.93 25.60
N PRO A 15 0.81 -1.87 25.28
CA PRO A 15 0.37 -1.65 23.92
C PRO A 15 1.01 -0.39 23.34
N LEU A 16 1.60 -0.50 22.15
CA LEU A 16 2.14 0.68 21.44
C LEU A 16 1.04 1.70 21.09
N THR A 17 -0.22 1.25 21.11
CA THR A 17 -1.44 2.03 20.88
C THR A 17 -1.67 3.06 21.99
N GLY A 18 -0.95 4.19 21.92
CA GLY A 18 -1.04 5.24 22.93
C GLY A 18 0.22 6.10 23.08
N ASP A 19 1.34 5.65 22.53
CA ASP A 19 2.60 6.41 22.61
C ASP A 19 2.50 7.73 21.82
N PRO A 20 2.64 8.90 22.48
CA PRO A 20 2.56 10.21 21.83
C PRO A 20 3.69 10.46 20.82
N ILE A 21 4.87 9.86 21.03
CA ILE A 21 6.01 9.96 20.12
C ILE A 21 5.71 9.15 18.86
N LEU A 22 5.20 7.93 19.00
CA LEU A 22 4.82 7.09 17.85
C LEU A 22 3.72 7.75 17.03
N ARG A 23 2.67 8.30 17.66
CA ARG A 23 1.57 8.96 16.95
C ARG A 23 1.99 10.20 16.19
N SER A 24 2.79 11.08 16.82
CA SER A 24 3.28 12.31 16.20
C SER A 24 4.22 12.02 15.03
N THR A 25 5.17 11.09 15.22
CA THR A 25 6.12 10.66 14.18
C THR A 25 5.40 9.97 13.03
N SER A 26 4.50 9.02 13.33
CA SER A 26 3.70 8.29 12.32
C SER A 26 2.92 9.25 11.44
N ARG A 27 2.29 10.30 12.01
CA ARG A 27 1.54 11.29 11.23
C ARG A 27 2.42 12.06 10.24
N ALA A 28 3.61 12.48 10.65
CA ALA A 28 4.55 13.20 9.79
C ALA A 28 5.12 12.29 8.69
N VAL A 29 5.56 11.09 9.06
CA VAL A 29 6.11 10.09 8.12
C VAL A 29 5.04 9.66 7.13
N PHE A 30 3.81 9.42 7.57
CA PHE A 30 2.69 9.04 6.70
C PHE A 30 2.48 10.06 5.57
N ALA A 31 2.41 11.35 5.91
CA ALA A 31 2.23 12.41 4.93
C ALA A 31 3.40 12.50 3.93
N LEU A 32 4.64 12.41 4.44
CA LEU A 32 5.85 12.45 3.61
C LEU A 32 5.92 11.26 2.65
N VAL A 33 5.68 10.05 3.15
CA VAL A 33 5.75 8.81 2.36
C VAL A 33 4.64 8.78 1.31
N LEU A 34 3.42 9.20 1.64
CA LEU A 34 2.35 9.31 0.63
C LEU A 34 2.71 10.30 -0.47
N LEU A 35 3.22 11.48 -0.12
CA LEU A 35 3.68 12.46 -1.11
C LEU A 35 4.74 11.84 -2.03
N PHE A 36 5.73 11.15 -1.46
CA PHE A 36 6.77 10.49 -2.23
C PHE A 36 6.24 9.35 -3.10
N ALA A 37 5.30 8.54 -2.58
CA ALA A 37 4.65 7.47 -3.34
C ALA A 37 3.90 8.03 -4.56
N PHE A 38 3.16 9.13 -4.41
CA PHE A 38 2.50 9.80 -5.55
C PHE A 38 3.52 10.34 -6.56
N LEU A 39 4.64 10.89 -6.11
CA LEU A 39 5.72 11.33 -7.00
C LEU A 39 6.34 10.16 -7.77
N LEU A 40 6.54 9.00 -7.14
CA LEU A 40 7.05 7.80 -7.80
C LEU A 40 6.05 7.24 -8.82
N LEU A 41 4.76 7.24 -8.50
CA LEU A 41 3.70 6.83 -9.41
C LEU A 41 3.69 7.74 -10.65
N TRP A 42 3.73 9.06 -10.44
CA TRP A 42 3.74 10.04 -11.52
C TRP A 42 5.00 9.95 -12.39
N ARG A 43 6.17 9.73 -11.78
CA ARG A 43 7.44 9.66 -12.51
C ARG A 43 7.66 8.36 -13.27
N GLY A 44 6.87 7.31 -13.01
CA GLY A 44 7.09 5.96 -13.54
C GLY A 44 7.22 5.86 -15.06
N HIS A 45 6.58 6.76 -15.82
CA HIS A 45 6.70 6.82 -17.27
C HIS A 45 8.07 7.30 -17.81
N ASN A 46 8.82 8.12 -17.06
CA ASN A 46 9.98 8.87 -17.56
C ASN A 46 11.27 8.60 -16.77
N ALA A 47 11.17 8.02 -15.58
CA ALA A 47 12.29 7.78 -14.66
C ALA A 47 12.01 6.56 -13.77
N PRO A 48 13.01 6.05 -13.01
CA PRO A 48 12.79 4.98 -12.05
C PRO A 48 11.64 5.33 -11.08
N GLY A 49 10.64 4.44 -11.00
CA GLY A 49 9.38 4.67 -10.30
C GLY A 49 8.31 3.67 -10.72
N GLY A 50 7.05 4.11 -10.69
CA GLY A 50 5.89 3.35 -11.19
C GLY A 50 4.95 2.84 -10.12
N GLY A 51 3.90 2.14 -10.58
CA GLY A 51 2.78 1.69 -9.76
C GLY A 51 3.18 0.76 -8.60
N PHE A 52 4.12 -0.14 -8.85
CA PHE A 52 4.51 -1.15 -7.86
C PHE A 52 5.17 -0.56 -6.61
N ILE A 53 6.25 0.22 -6.79
CA ILE A 53 6.97 0.83 -5.66
C ILE A 53 6.13 1.87 -4.94
N ALA A 54 5.33 2.66 -5.68
CA ALA A 54 4.38 3.61 -5.10
C ALA A 54 3.34 2.88 -4.24
N GLY A 55 2.87 1.71 -4.69
CA GLY A 55 1.93 0.87 -3.95
C GLY A 55 2.53 0.32 -2.66
N LEU A 56 3.76 -0.20 -2.70
CA LEU A 56 4.47 -0.68 -1.51
C LEU A 56 4.69 0.43 -0.48
N MET A 57 5.17 1.60 -0.92
CA MET A 57 5.35 2.77 -0.05
C MET A 57 4.04 3.18 0.63
N THR A 58 2.95 3.20 -0.14
CA THR A 58 1.61 3.52 0.38
C THR A 58 1.14 2.47 1.39
N ALA A 59 1.30 1.19 1.10
CA ALA A 59 0.95 0.11 2.02
C ALA A 59 1.76 0.17 3.32
N SER A 60 3.06 0.42 3.25
CA SER A 60 3.93 0.60 4.42
C SER A 60 3.50 1.80 5.28
N ALA A 61 3.19 2.93 4.65
CA ALA A 61 2.70 4.12 5.36
C ALA A 61 1.37 3.85 6.08
N LEU A 62 0.43 3.19 5.40
CA LEU A 62 -0.88 2.84 5.96
C LEU A 62 -0.77 1.80 7.08
N LEU A 63 0.17 0.85 6.97
CA LEU A 63 0.46 -0.11 8.03
C LEU A 63 1.05 0.59 9.26
N LEU A 64 2.03 1.47 9.08
CA LEU A 64 2.59 2.29 10.17
C LEU A 64 1.50 3.15 10.84
N HIS A 65 0.59 3.72 10.05
CA HIS A 65 -0.52 4.48 10.57
C HIS A 65 -1.47 3.61 11.41
N ARG A 66 -1.80 2.41 10.93
CA ARG A 66 -2.62 1.45 11.68
C ARG A 66 -1.97 1.07 13.01
N ILE A 67 -0.67 0.77 13.03
CA ILE A 67 0.04 0.40 14.27
C ILE A 67 -0.01 1.54 15.30
N ALA A 68 0.12 2.80 14.85
CA ALA A 68 0.12 3.96 15.74
C ALA A 68 -1.28 4.37 16.26
N TYR A 69 -2.33 4.16 15.46
CA TYR A 69 -3.69 4.65 15.74
C TYR A 69 -4.74 3.56 15.99
N GLY A 70 -4.44 2.28 15.78
CA GLY A 70 -5.32 1.13 16.04
C GLY A 70 -6.42 0.90 14.99
N SER A 71 -6.90 1.95 14.31
CA SER A 71 -7.85 1.86 13.21
C SER A 71 -7.18 2.04 11.85
N SER A 72 -7.54 1.23 10.85
CA SER A 72 -7.08 1.46 9.47
C SER A 72 -7.58 2.82 8.95
N ALA A 73 -6.71 3.55 8.23
CA ALA A 73 -7.12 4.76 7.51
C ALA A 73 -8.08 4.46 6.35
N LEU A 74 -8.08 3.23 5.83
CA LEU A 74 -9.07 2.80 4.85
C LEU A 74 -10.38 2.43 5.52
N ARG A 75 -11.46 3.09 5.08
CA ARG A 75 -12.84 2.74 5.44
C ARG A 75 -13.35 1.47 4.74
N THR A 76 -12.56 0.91 3.83
CA THR A 76 -12.96 -0.20 2.95
C THR A 76 -11.92 -1.31 3.05
N ASP A 77 -12.38 -2.55 2.97
CA ASP A 77 -11.51 -3.73 2.93
C ASP A 77 -10.49 -3.61 1.78
N PRO A 78 -9.17 -3.62 2.07
CA PRO A 78 -8.12 -3.52 1.05
C PRO A 78 -8.24 -4.56 -0.06
N VAL A 79 -8.82 -5.75 0.21
CA VAL A 79 -9.01 -6.79 -0.80
C VAL A 79 -9.85 -6.30 -1.99
N ARG A 80 -10.75 -5.33 -1.76
CA ARG A 80 -11.61 -4.77 -2.80
C ARG A 80 -10.84 -3.93 -3.81
N LEU A 81 -9.63 -3.46 -3.50
CA LEU A 81 -8.79 -2.72 -4.44
C LEU A 81 -8.24 -3.62 -5.55
N ILE A 82 -8.03 -4.90 -5.26
CA ILE A 82 -7.43 -5.88 -6.19
C ILE A 82 -8.26 -6.05 -7.47
N PRO A 83 -9.57 -6.38 -7.43
CA PRO A 83 -10.37 -6.54 -8.65
C PRO A 83 -10.46 -5.23 -9.45
N TRP A 84 -10.53 -4.07 -8.79
CA TRP A 84 -10.53 -2.77 -9.47
C TRP A 84 -9.21 -2.50 -10.19
N GLY A 85 -8.07 -2.78 -9.54
CA GLY A 85 -6.76 -2.62 -10.16
C GLY A 85 -6.53 -3.59 -11.31
N LEU A 86 -7.00 -4.84 -11.19
CA LEU A 86 -6.97 -5.82 -12.28
C LEU A 86 -7.82 -5.38 -13.47
N ALA A 87 -9.06 -4.95 -13.22
CA ALA A 87 -9.95 -4.44 -14.26
C ALA A 87 -9.31 -3.25 -14.98
N LEU A 88 -8.78 -2.28 -14.23
CA LEU A 88 -8.14 -1.09 -14.81
C LEU A 88 -6.91 -1.45 -15.65
N SER A 89 -6.02 -2.31 -15.13
CA SER A 89 -4.81 -2.75 -15.83
C SER A 89 -5.16 -3.52 -17.12
N PHE A 90 -6.13 -4.42 -17.03
CA PHE A 90 -6.58 -5.24 -18.15
C PHE A 90 -7.23 -4.39 -19.24
N THR A 91 -8.16 -3.49 -18.87
CA THR A 91 -8.82 -2.58 -19.83
C THR A 91 -7.80 -1.68 -20.51
N THR A 92 -6.79 -1.19 -19.78
CA THR A 92 -5.72 -0.36 -20.36
C THR A 92 -4.94 -1.10 -21.45
N GLY A 93 -4.63 -2.39 -21.24
CA GLY A 93 -3.98 -3.23 -22.26
C GLY A 93 -4.91 -3.65 -23.40
N LEU A 94 -6.20 -3.82 -23.12
CA LEU A 94 -7.22 -4.28 -24.06
C LEU A 94 -7.62 -3.20 -25.07
N VAL A 95 -7.68 -1.93 -24.67
CA VAL A 95 -8.09 -0.82 -25.55
C VAL A 95 -7.24 -0.74 -26.83
N PRO A 96 -5.89 -0.74 -26.78
CA PRO A 96 -5.07 -0.78 -27.99
C PRO A 96 -5.35 -2.00 -28.87
N TYR A 97 -5.57 -3.17 -28.25
CA TYR A 97 -5.86 -4.41 -28.95
C TYR A 97 -7.15 -4.33 -29.77
N LEU A 98 -8.22 -3.78 -29.19
CA LEU A 98 -9.49 -3.56 -29.88
C LEU A 98 -9.37 -2.55 -31.03
N LEU A 99 -8.36 -1.67 -31.00
CA LEU A 99 -8.05 -0.71 -32.06
C LEU A 99 -7.08 -1.27 -33.11
N GLY A 100 -6.83 -2.58 -33.12
CA GLY A 100 -5.94 -3.24 -34.09
C GLY A 100 -4.44 -3.05 -33.82
N LYS A 101 -4.06 -2.52 -32.66
CA LYS A 101 -2.67 -2.41 -32.21
C LYS A 101 -2.30 -3.65 -31.36
N PRO A 102 -1.00 -3.95 -31.14
CA PRO A 102 -0.61 -4.98 -30.17
C PRO A 102 -1.17 -4.72 -28.75
N PHE A 103 -1.49 -5.79 -28.03
CA PHE A 103 -1.90 -5.73 -26.62
C PHE A 103 -0.83 -5.04 -25.76
N LEU A 104 -1.26 -4.24 -24.77
CA LEU A 104 -0.39 -3.40 -23.92
C LEU A 104 0.46 -2.36 -24.67
N LYS A 105 0.15 -2.06 -25.94
CA LYS A 105 0.81 -0.94 -26.62
C LYS A 105 0.47 0.36 -25.90
N SER A 106 1.48 1.00 -25.31
CA SER A 106 1.31 2.33 -24.73
C SER A 106 1.31 3.39 -25.83
N ASP A 107 0.38 4.33 -25.73
CA ASP A 107 0.35 5.55 -26.52
C ASP A 107 0.86 6.69 -25.63
N TYR A 108 1.62 7.61 -26.23
CA TYR A 108 2.14 8.80 -25.57
C TYR A 108 1.84 10.02 -26.44
N GLY A 109 1.51 11.13 -25.81
CA GLY A 109 1.18 12.36 -26.51
C GLY A 109 1.52 13.60 -25.70
N TYR A 110 1.58 14.72 -26.39
CA TYR A 110 1.86 16.04 -25.81
C TYR A 110 0.59 16.89 -25.88
N ILE A 111 0.09 17.34 -24.74
CA ILE A 111 -0.99 18.35 -24.66
C ILE A 111 -0.34 19.66 -24.23
N THR A 112 -0.22 20.62 -25.15
CA THR A 112 0.19 21.97 -24.82
C THR A 112 -0.97 22.73 -24.19
N THR A 113 -0.83 23.08 -22.92
CA THR A 113 -1.80 23.92 -22.22
C THR A 113 -1.16 25.25 -21.86
N ALA A 114 -1.89 26.36 -22.03
CA ALA A 114 -1.40 27.72 -21.76
C ALA A 114 -0.94 27.96 -20.30
N ILE A 115 -1.31 27.07 -19.37
CA ILE A 115 -1.02 27.19 -17.94
C ILE A 115 0.18 26.32 -17.52
N THR A 116 0.36 25.14 -18.10
CA THR A 116 1.35 24.13 -17.68
C THR A 116 2.45 23.83 -18.71
N GLY A 117 2.36 24.40 -19.93
CA GLY A 117 3.29 24.07 -21.02
C GLY A 117 2.95 22.73 -21.69
N GLU A 118 3.96 22.03 -22.19
CA GLU A 118 3.83 20.69 -22.78
C GLU A 118 3.57 19.63 -21.69
N PHE A 119 2.37 19.07 -21.66
CA PHE A 119 1.99 17.97 -20.78
C PHE A 119 2.12 16.65 -21.53
N GLU A 120 3.12 15.84 -21.18
CA GLU A 120 3.24 14.46 -21.62
C GLU A 120 2.21 13.60 -20.89
N TRP A 121 1.27 13.02 -21.64
CA TRP A 121 0.38 11.99 -21.12
C TRP A 121 0.75 10.65 -21.75
N ALA A 122 0.86 9.63 -20.90
CA ALA A 122 1.13 8.26 -21.33
C ALA A 122 0.04 7.34 -20.79
N THR A 123 -0.52 6.48 -21.64
CA THR A 123 -1.47 5.45 -21.17
C THR A 123 -0.83 4.46 -20.19
N ALA A 124 0.50 4.40 -20.16
CA ALA A 124 1.29 3.67 -19.17
C ALA A 124 0.96 4.09 -17.72
N LEU A 125 0.61 5.36 -17.48
CA LEU A 125 0.26 5.84 -16.14
C LEU A 125 -1.04 5.20 -15.62
N ILE A 126 -2.01 4.95 -16.50
CA ILE A 126 -3.28 4.31 -16.14
C ILE A 126 -3.06 2.82 -15.82
N PHE A 127 -2.18 2.16 -16.58
CA PHE A 127 -1.75 0.80 -16.28
C PHE A 127 -1.06 0.72 -14.91
N ASP A 128 -0.12 1.62 -14.64
CA ASP A 128 0.58 1.71 -13.37
C ASP A 128 -0.36 2.02 -12.20
N LEU A 129 -1.41 2.83 -12.42
CA LEU A 129 -2.45 3.05 -11.42
C LEU A 129 -3.20 1.75 -11.08
N GLY A 130 -3.47 0.91 -12.09
CA GLY A 130 -4.05 -0.42 -11.87
C GLY A 130 -3.14 -1.32 -11.03
N VAL A 131 -1.85 -1.37 -11.37
CA VAL A 131 -0.83 -2.09 -10.59
C VAL A 131 -0.73 -1.55 -9.16
N PHE A 132 -0.74 -0.23 -8.98
CA PHE A 132 -0.73 0.43 -7.67
C PHE A 132 -1.88 -0.06 -6.78
N LEU A 133 -3.11 -0.11 -7.31
CA LEU A 133 -4.28 -0.59 -6.56
C LEU A 133 -4.14 -2.06 -6.14
N ILE A 134 -3.64 -2.92 -7.03
CA ILE A 134 -3.41 -4.34 -6.74
C ILE A 134 -2.39 -4.49 -5.60
N VAL A 135 -1.28 -3.74 -5.67
CA VAL A 135 -0.20 -3.82 -4.68
C VAL A 135 -0.66 -3.29 -3.33
N VAL A 136 -1.31 -2.12 -3.28
CA VAL A 136 -1.85 -1.57 -2.02
C VAL A 136 -2.85 -2.55 -1.40
N GLY A 137 -3.78 -3.06 -2.20
CA GLY A 137 -4.79 -4.02 -1.74
C GLY A 137 -4.14 -5.29 -1.19
N GLY A 138 -3.33 -5.97 -2.00
CA GLY A 138 -2.68 -7.22 -1.64
C GLY A 138 -1.76 -7.10 -0.42
N SER A 139 -0.90 -6.08 -0.38
CA SER A 139 0.03 -5.88 0.74
C SER A 139 -0.69 -5.61 2.05
N LEU A 140 -1.75 -4.80 2.04
CA LEU A 140 -2.53 -4.53 3.25
C LEU A 140 -3.37 -5.72 3.68
N THR A 141 -3.97 -6.47 2.74
CA THR A 141 -4.68 -7.71 3.06
C THR A 141 -3.76 -8.70 3.76
N ILE A 142 -2.55 -8.91 3.24
CA ILE A 142 -1.55 -9.78 3.89
C ILE A 142 -1.17 -9.22 5.25
N ALA A 143 -0.84 -7.93 5.34
CA ALA A 143 -0.40 -7.33 6.60
C ALA A 143 -1.48 -7.42 7.69
N TYR A 144 -2.75 -7.20 7.35
CA TYR A 144 -3.85 -7.28 8.30
C TYR A 144 -4.14 -8.72 8.72
N ALA A 145 -4.10 -9.67 7.78
CA ALA A 145 -4.23 -11.09 8.10
C ALA A 145 -3.15 -11.59 9.07
N LEU A 146 -1.94 -11.03 9.01
CA LEU A 146 -0.85 -11.37 9.93
C LEU A 146 -0.94 -10.66 11.27
N THR A 147 -1.57 -9.48 11.33
CA THR A 147 -1.65 -8.67 12.55
C THR A 147 -2.88 -9.04 13.39
N ASP A 148 -3.97 -9.47 12.75
CA ASP A 148 -5.24 -9.78 13.41
C ASP A 148 -5.35 -11.27 13.84
N VAL A 149 -4.21 -11.96 14.01
CA VAL A 149 -4.20 -13.34 14.51
C VAL A 149 -4.43 -13.35 16.02
N GLU A 150 -5.64 -13.69 16.44
CA GLU A 150 -5.96 -13.90 17.86
C GLU A 150 -5.36 -15.23 18.37
N PRO A 151 -4.65 -15.23 19.52
CA PRO A 151 -4.14 -16.46 20.12
C PRO A 151 -5.30 -17.42 20.43
N GLN A 152 -5.28 -18.61 19.85
CA GLN A 152 -6.21 -19.68 20.21
C GLN A 152 -6.00 -20.04 21.69
N GLU A 153 -7.08 -20.04 22.48
CA GLU A 153 -7.03 -20.47 23.87
C GLU A 153 -6.33 -21.82 23.97
N THR A 154 -5.26 -21.87 24.75
CA THR A 154 -4.59 -23.12 25.13
C THR A 154 -5.65 -24.02 25.72
N VAL A 155 -5.93 -25.16 25.09
CA VAL A 155 -6.84 -26.18 25.64
C VAL A 155 -6.33 -26.50 27.04
N GLU A 156 -7.07 -26.03 28.04
CA GLU A 156 -6.84 -26.32 29.45
C GLU A 156 -6.90 -27.84 29.57
N GLY A 157 -5.80 -28.43 30.06
CA GLY A 157 -5.66 -29.87 30.14
C GLY A 157 -6.76 -30.43 31.03
N ASP A 158 -7.64 -31.22 30.44
CA ASP A 158 -8.48 -32.14 31.19
C ASP A 158 -7.57 -33.10 31.97
N GLU A 159 -7.95 -33.28 33.23
CA GLU A 159 -7.25 -33.89 34.37
C GLU A 159 -6.66 -35.30 34.14
#